data_AF-A0A918ZJC6-F1
#
_entry.id   AF-A0A918ZJC6-F1
#
_cell.length_a   1.000
_cell.length_b   1.000
_cell.length_c   1.000
_cell.angle_alpha   90.00
_cell.angle_beta   90.00
_cell.angle_gamma   90.00
#
_symmetry.space_group_name_H-M   'P 1'
#
loop_
_entity.id
_entity.type
_entity.pdbx_description
1 polymer ?
#
loop_
_entity_poly.entity_id
_entity_poly.type
_entity_poly.pdbx_seq_one_letter_code
_entity_poly.pdbx_strand_id
1 'polypeptide(L)'
;MRQLTVWHLGVTPAVSAEGQEHALYVAAEKDTLRQQLTGWLAGAGIPVLVVRGFGSQSYADVVHDRVTTDPRDAVLLVVGDFDCSGEDIERDWVARTGCWSHTERVLLTYEQVRAYELPATEGKHGDPRWPAFARRYGFDLRRPVQWEVEALEPAELRRLVLAAVDLYVDRDILARQVAREEDQRRALAAFLAGWGTAGGGTPA
;
A
#
# COMPACT_ATOMS: atom_id res chain seq x y z
N MET A 1 2.47 31.35 11.19
CA MET A 1 1.99 30.29 12.11
C MET A 1 0.70 29.69 11.56
N ARG A 2 0.81 28.61 10.78
CA ARG A 2 -0.29 27.70 10.44
C ARG A 2 0.28 26.28 10.47
N GLN A 3 0.54 25.80 11.67
CA GLN A 3 0.74 24.37 11.93
C GLN A 3 -0.62 23.78 12.34
N LEU A 4 -0.77 22.47 12.13
CA LEU A 4 -1.79 21.58 12.69
C LEU A 4 -3.07 21.38 11.86
N THR A 5 -2.97 20.79 10.65
CA THR A 5 -4.03 19.88 10.15
C THR A 5 -3.58 18.93 9.03
N VAL A 6 -2.48 18.19 9.20
CA VAL A 6 -2.17 17.01 8.34
C VAL A 6 -1.59 15.90 9.21
N TRP A 7 -2.42 15.30 10.08
CA TRP A 7 -2.03 14.18 10.96
C TRP A 7 -2.95 12.95 10.79
N HIS A 8 -3.49 12.74 9.57
CA HIS A 8 -4.39 11.60 9.28
C HIS A 8 -4.10 10.89 7.96
N LEU A 9 -2.96 11.17 7.31
CA LEU A 9 -2.45 10.32 6.24
C LEU A 9 -1.63 9.22 6.91
N GLY A 10 -2.23 8.05 7.14
CA GLY A 10 -1.63 6.87 7.77
C GLY A 10 -0.42 6.31 7.02
N VAL A 11 0.68 7.08 7.04
CA VAL A 11 1.89 6.83 6.25
C VAL A 11 3.14 6.92 7.13
N THR A 12 3.05 7.06 8.46
CA THR A 12 4.24 6.88 9.33
C THR A 12 4.84 5.49 9.10
N PRO A 13 6.14 5.36 8.71
CA PRO A 13 6.80 4.07 8.82
C PRO A 13 6.65 3.66 10.27
N ALA A 14 6.09 2.48 10.51
CA ALA A 14 6.09 1.95 11.85
C ALA A 14 7.54 1.67 12.25
N VAL A 15 7.82 1.69 13.56
CA VAL A 15 9.12 1.28 14.13
C VAL A 15 9.51 -0.12 13.63
N SER A 16 8.53 -0.93 13.23
CA SER A 16 8.59 -2.25 12.60
C SER A 16 9.22 -2.30 11.21
N ALA A 17 9.52 -1.16 10.57
CA ALA A 17 10.22 -1.12 9.29
C ALA A 17 11.73 -0.85 9.41
N GLU A 18 12.24 -0.44 10.58
CA GLU A 18 13.68 -0.16 10.78
C GLU A 18 14.58 -1.38 10.52
N GLY A 19 15.71 -1.20 9.84
CA GLY A 19 16.66 -2.28 9.56
C GLY A 19 16.26 -3.24 8.43
N GLN A 20 15.03 -3.17 7.91
CA GLN A 20 14.68 -3.80 6.64
C GLN A 20 15.51 -3.17 5.51
N GLU A 21 15.94 -3.98 4.53
CA GLU A 21 16.78 -3.52 3.41
C GLU A 21 16.07 -2.47 2.55
N HIS A 22 14.79 -2.71 2.24
CA HIS A 22 14.00 -1.86 1.36
C HIS A 22 12.99 -1.02 2.15
N ALA A 23 12.74 0.21 1.68
CA ALA A 23 11.57 0.98 2.07
C ALA A 23 10.39 0.54 1.20
N LEU A 24 9.63 -0.46 1.68
CA LEU A 24 8.52 -1.05 0.94
C LEU A 24 7.22 -0.25 1.12
N TYR A 25 6.52 0.01 0.02
CA TYR A 25 5.21 0.65 -0.03
C TYR A 25 4.24 -0.19 -0.85
N VAL A 26 2.95 -0.17 -0.47
CA VAL A 26 1.88 -0.77 -1.27
C VAL A 26 0.94 0.32 -1.75
N ALA A 27 0.78 0.46 -3.07
CA ALA A 27 -0.24 1.31 -3.68
C ALA A 27 -1.52 0.50 -3.93
N ALA A 28 -2.65 1.07 -3.55
CA ALA A 28 -3.97 0.56 -3.86
C ALA A 28 -4.72 1.57 -4.75
N GLU A 29 -5.37 1.11 -5.82
CA GLU A 29 -6.13 2.01 -6.69
C GLU A 29 -7.37 2.60 -5.99
N LYS A 30 -8.11 1.76 -5.27
CA LYS A 30 -9.39 2.10 -4.63
C LYS A 30 -9.25 2.27 -3.12
N ASP A 31 -10.07 3.13 -2.53
CA ASP A 31 -10.11 3.35 -1.07
C ASP A 31 -10.71 2.14 -0.33
N THR A 32 -11.58 1.36 -0.99
CA THR A 32 -12.14 0.09 -0.48
C THR A 32 -11.04 -0.95 -0.18
N LEU A 33 -9.96 -0.93 -0.96
CA LEU A 33 -8.80 -1.81 -0.75
C LEU A 33 -7.89 -1.29 0.37
N ARG A 34 -7.87 0.03 0.63
CA ARG A 34 -7.02 0.65 1.64
C ARG A 34 -7.18 -0.01 2.99
N GLN A 35 -8.41 -0.08 3.51
CA GLN A 35 -8.65 -0.55 4.87
C GLN A 35 -8.21 -2.01 5.04
N GLN A 36 -8.48 -2.85 4.04
CA GLN A 36 -8.10 -4.27 4.06
C GLN A 36 -6.58 -4.42 4.03
N LEU A 37 -5.90 -3.77 3.08
CA LEU A 37 -4.45 -3.81 2.95
C LEU A 37 -3.75 -3.24 4.19
N THR A 38 -4.21 -2.10 4.71
CA THR A 38 -3.66 -1.52 5.95
C THR A 38 -3.81 -2.51 7.11
N GLY A 39 -4.96 -3.17 7.23
CA GLY A 39 -5.16 -4.18 8.27
C GLY A 39 -4.20 -5.37 8.16
N TRP A 40 -3.93 -5.85 6.94
CA TRP A 40 -3.04 -6.99 6.72
C TRP A 40 -1.56 -6.64 6.87
N LEU A 41 -1.19 -5.41 6.52
CA LEU A 41 0.20 -4.97 6.44
C LEU A 41 0.67 -4.19 7.67
N ALA A 42 -0.24 -3.82 8.57
CA ALA A 42 0.07 -3.10 9.80
C ALA A 42 1.15 -3.79 10.64
N GLY A 43 1.09 -5.12 10.75
CA GLY A 43 2.06 -5.89 11.54
C GLY A 43 3.49 -5.84 10.99
N ALA A 44 3.67 -5.55 9.70
CA ALA A 44 4.97 -5.37 9.05
C ALA A 44 5.38 -3.90 8.94
N GLY A 45 4.55 -2.96 9.41
CA GLY A 45 4.83 -1.54 9.33
C GLY A 45 4.81 -0.95 7.93
N ILE A 46 4.22 -1.65 6.95
CA ILE A 46 4.25 -1.25 5.54
C ILE A 46 3.14 -0.22 5.25
N PRO A 47 3.48 0.98 4.77
CA PRO A 47 2.51 2.01 4.43
C PRO A 47 1.69 1.65 3.18
N VAL A 48 0.38 1.95 3.24
CA VAL A 48 -0.55 1.81 2.11
C VAL A 48 -0.90 3.18 1.53
N LEU A 49 -0.49 3.40 0.28
CA LEU A 49 -0.83 4.57 -0.52
C LEU A 49 -2.13 4.29 -1.28
N VAL A 50 -2.96 5.31 -1.51
CA VAL A 50 -4.11 5.15 -2.41
C VAL A 50 -3.99 6.08 -3.58
N VAL A 51 -3.97 5.47 -4.75
CA VAL A 51 -3.78 6.11 -6.04
C VAL A 51 -5.15 6.19 -6.71
N ARG A 52 -6.00 7.09 -6.20
CA ARG A 52 -7.33 7.34 -6.78
C ARG A 52 -7.20 8.11 -8.09
N GLY A 53 -7.46 7.45 -9.22
CA GLY A 53 -7.35 8.10 -10.53
C GLY A 53 -5.98 8.79 -10.69
N PHE A 54 -5.96 9.97 -11.31
CA PHE A 54 -4.76 10.80 -11.42
C PHE A 54 -4.59 11.70 -10.19
N GLY A 55 -4.40 11.12 -8.99
CA GLY A 55 -4.38 11.84 -7.70
C GLY A 55 -3.60 13.17 -7.72
N SER A 56 -3.89 14.14 -6.85
CA SER A 56 -3.34 15.52 -6.98
C SER A 56 -1.80 15.59 -6.95
N GLN A 57 -1.20 16.60 -7.61
CA GLN A 57 0.27 16.77 -7.61
C GLN A 57 0.83 16.95 -6.22
N SER A 58 0.14 17.74 -5.40
CA SER A 58 0.53 17.91 -3.99
C SER A 58 0.57 16.60 -3.21
N TYR A 59 -0.25 15.60 -3.55
CA TYR A 59 -0.17 14.29 -2.90
C TYR A 59 1.05 13.49 -3.38
N ALA A 60 1.35 13.52 -4.68
CA ALA A 60 2.57 12.92 -5.23
C ALA A 60 3.84 13.55 -4.62
N ASP A 61 3.87 14.88 -4.46
CA ASP A 61 5.00 15.61 -3.86
C ASP A 61 5.22 15.19 -2.39
N VAL A 62 4.14 15.08 -1.59
CA VAL A 62 4.22 14.59 -0.20
C VAL A 62 4.76 13.16 -0.12
N VAL A 63 4.38 12.30 -1.06
CA VAL A 63 4.91 10.93 -1.13
C VAL A 63 6.38 10.94 -1.54
N HIS A 64 6.74 11.70 -2.57
CA HIS A 64 8.13 11.86 -3.02
C HIS A 64 9.05 12.31 -1.89
N ASP A 65 8.70 13.41 -1.21
CA ASP A 65 9.54 13.98 -0.14
C ASP A 65 9.74 12.98 1.00
N ARG A 66 8.69 12.20 1.30
CA ARG A 66 8.75 11.18 2.33
C ARG A 66 9.65 10.02 1.93
N VAL A 67 9.46 9.49 0.73
CA VAL A 67 10.21 8.34 0.21
C VAL A 67 11.68 8.71 0.11
N THR A 68 12.00 9.90 -0.39
CA THR A 68 13.39 10.37 -0.55
C THR A 68 14.08 10.79 0.75
N THR A 69 13.34 10.92 1.86
CA THR A 69 13.92 11.11 3.19
C THR A 69 14.43 9.79 3.79
N ASP A 70 13.90 8.65 3.35
CA ASP A 70 14.40 7.33 3.74
C ASP A 70 15.65 7.00 2.91
N PRO A 71 16.79 6.63 3.54
CA PRO A 71 18.01 6.32 2.80
C PRO A 71 17.97 4.97 2.07
N ARG A 72 16.96 4.13 2.31
CA ARG A 72 16.81 2.81 1.69
C ARG A 72 16.23 2.91 0.29
N ASP A 73 16.53 1.91 -0.52
CA ASP A 73 15.91 1.76 -1.83
C ASP A 73 14.39 1.56 -1.69
N ALA A 74 13.64 2.41 -2.39
CA ALA A 74 12.18 2.45 -2.28
C ALA A 74 11.55 1.51 -3.29
N VAL A 75 10.71 0.60 -2.81
CA VAL A 75 9.98 -0.38 -3.63
C VAL A 75 8.48 -0.11 -3.53
N LEU A 76 7.80 -0.05 -4.68
CA LEU A 76 6.36 0.12 -4.76
C LEU A 76 5.69 -1.14 -5.32
N LEU A 77 4.88 -1.82 -4.52
CA LEU A 77 3.99 -2.88 -4.99
C LEU A 77 2.61 -2.30 -5.31
N VAL A 78 2.03 -2.64 -6.45
CA VAL A 78 0.76 -2.08 -6.92
C VAL A 78 -0.35 -3.14 -6.92
N VAL A 79 -1.47 -2.77 -6.28
CA VAL A 79 -2.73 -3.51 -6.21
C VAL A 79 -3.82 -2.66 -6.87
N GLY A 80 -4.29 -3.06 -8.04
CA GLY A 80 -5.31 -2.34 -8.80
C GLY A 80 -6.01 -3.21 -9.83
N ASP A 81 -7.03 -2.64 -10.47
CA ASP A 81 -7.82 -3.37 -11.45
C ASP A 81 -6.99 -3.65 -12.70
N PHE A 82 -7.31 -4.75 -13.38
CA PHE A 82 -6.70 -5.08 -14.66
C PHE A 82 -7.56 -4.53 -15.79
N ASP A 83 -7.31 -3.27 -16.12
CA ASP A 83 -7.92 -2.59 -17.25
C ASP A 83 -7.00 -1.49 -17.83
N CYS A 84 -7.45 -0.81 -18.89
CA CYS A 84 -6.68 0.27 -19.49
C CYS A 84 -6.55 1.52 -18.60
N SER A 85 -7.40 1.70 -17.58
CA SER A 85 -7.34 2.80 -16.62
C SER A 85 -6.30 2.54 -15.55
N GLY A 86 -6.31 1.37 -14.93
CA GLY A 86 -5.43 0.97 -13.84
C GLY A 86 -3.97 0.98 -14.27
N GLU A 87 -3.65 0.51 -15.48
CA GLU A 87 -2.29 0.63 -16.04
C GLU A 87 -1.86 2.09 -16.22
N ASP A 88 -2.79 2.95 -16.64
CA ASP A 88 -2.53 4.36 -16.92
C ASP A 88 -2.38 5.18 -15.62
N ILE A 89 -3.17 4.86 -14.60
CA ILE A 89 -3.10 5.40 -13.24
C ILE A 89 -1.77 5.04 -12.59
N GLU A 90 -1.35 3.77 -12.67
CA GLU A 90 -0.05 3.33 -12.17
C GLU A 90 1.09 4.10 -12.85
N ARG A 91 1.07 4.17 -14.20
CA ARG A 91 2.10 4.87 -14.95
C ARG A 91 2.18 6.35 -14.56
N ASP A 92 1.03 7.03 -14.48
CA ASP A 92 0.98 8.45 -14.08
C ASP A 92 1.53 8.64 -12.66
N TRP A 93 1.12 7.78 -11.73
CA TRP A 93 1.56 7.84 -10.33
C TRP A 93 3.07 7.68 -10.20
N VAL A 94 3.63 6.64 -10.81
CA VAL A 94 5.08 6.37 -10.80
C VAL A 94 5.84 7.53 -11.42
N ALA A 95 5.38 8.06 -12.56
CA ALA A 95 6.05 9.16 -13.25
C ALA A 95 6.06 10.45 -12.40
N ARG A 96 4.94 10.75 -11.72
CA ARG A 96 4.79 12.00 -10.96
C ARG A 96 5.43 11.96 -9.58
N THR A 97 5.52 10.77 -8.99
CA THR A 97 6.25 10.58 -7.73
C THR A 97 7.75 10.41 -7.96
N GLY A 98 8.19 9.80 -9.06
CA GLY A 98 9.60 9.84 -9.51
C GLY A 98 10.67 9.36 -8.52
N CYS A 99 10.30 8.60 -7.48
CA CYS A 99 11.17 8.27 -6.34
C CYS A 99 11.38 6.76 -6.11
N TRP A 100 10.80 5.89 -6.94
CA TRP A 100 10.84 4.44 -6.74
C TRP A 100 12.06 3.83 -7.43
N SER A 101 12.86 3.05 -6.68
CA SER A 101 13.95 2.23 -7.22
C SER A 101 13.39 1.03 -7.99
N HIS A 102 12.25 0.49 -7.55
CA HIS A 102 11.53 -0.59 -8.22
C HIS A 102 10.02 -0.44 -8.05
N THR A 103 9.26 -0.76 -9.11
CA THR A 103 7.80 -0.82 -9.07
C THR A 103 7.35 -2.15 -9.67
N GLU A 104 6.43 -2.84 -8.98
CA GLU A 104 5.90 -4.12 -9.39
C GLU A 104 4.37 -4.15 -9.23
N ARG A 105 3.64 -4.45 -10.33
CA ARG A 105 2.22 -4.78 -10.22
C ARG A 105 2.08 -6.20 -9.71
N VAL A 106 1.62 -6.34 -8.47
CA VAL A 106 1.44 -7.65 -7.84
C VAL A 106 0.02 -8.18 -8.04
N LEU A 107 -0.96 -7.27 -8.17
CA LEU A 107 -2.38 -7.58 -8.38
C LEU A 107 -3.06 -6.44 -9.16
N LEU A 108 -4.02 -6.70 -10.05
CA LEU A 108 -4.24 -7.93 -10.78
C LEU A 108 -3.32 -7.98 -12.01
N THR A 109 -2.57 -9.07 -12.19
CA THR A 109 -1.81 -9.32 -13.42
C THR A 109 -2.65 -10.12 -14.42
N TYR A 110 -2.32 -10.03 -15.71
CA TYR A 110 -3.02 -10.81 -16.73
C TYR A 110 -2.88 -12.34 -16.51
N GLU A 111 -1.74 -12.77 -15.97
CA GLU A 111 -1.50 -14.16 -15.63
C GLU A 111 -2.44 -14.63 -14.51
N GLN A 112 -2.67 -13.80 -13.49
CA GLN A 112 -3.65 -14.07 -12.44
C GLN A 112 -5.07 -14.11 -13.03
N VAL A 113 -5.45 -13.11 -13.84
CA VAL A 113 -6.77 -13.10 -14.51
C VAL A 113 -7.06 -14.42 -15.22
N ARG A 114 -6.05 -14.96 -15.94
CA ARG A 114 -6.17 -16.26 -16.61
C ARG A 114 -6.14 -17.46 -15.67
N ALA A 115 -5.24 -17.46 -14.68
CA ALA A 115 -5.05 -18.60 -13.78
C ALA A 115 -6.25 -18.82 -12.85
N TYR A 116 -6.91 -17.73 -12.43
CA TYR A 116 -8.09 -17.76 -11.57
C TYR A 116 -9.40 -17.72 -12.36
N GLU A 117 -9.34 -17.71 -13.71
CA GLU A 117 -10.50 -17.62 -14.59
C GLU A 117 -11.45 -16.48 -14.19
N LEU A 118 -10.88 -15.32 -13.85
CA LEU A 118 -11.66 -14.23 -13.28
C LEU A 118 -12.71 -13.72 -14.29
N PRO A 119 -13.95 -13.46 -13.83
CA PRO A 119 -15.01 -12.99 -14.70
C PRO A 119 -14.67 -11.58 -15.21
N ALA A 120 -14.69 -11.42 -16.53
CA ALA A 120 -14.59 -10.12 -17.16
C ALA A 120 -15.91 -9.36 -17.02
N THR A 121 -15.84 -8.06 -16.78
CA THR A 121 -16.99 -7.15 -16.93
C THR A 121 -16.79 -6.26 -18.16
N GLU A 122 -17.88 -5.66 -18.63
CA GLU A 122 -17.82 -4.74 -19.77
C GLU A 122 -17.04 -3.48 -19.39
N GLY A 123 -15.99 -3.19 -20.14
CA GLY A 123 -15.15 -2.00 -19.97
C GLY A 123 -15.78 -0.75 -20.56
N LYS A 124 -15.12 0.40 -20.36
CA LYS A 124 -15.62 1.68 -20.87
C LYS A 124 -15.53 1.77 -22.40
N HIS A 125 -16.68 1.92 -23.04
CA HIS A 125 -16.76 2.22 -24.48
C HIS A 125 -16.12 3.55 -24.84
N GLY A 126 -15.36 3.56 -25.94
CA GLY A 126 -14.71 4.76 -26.46
C GLY A 126 -13.51 5.25 -25.64
N ASP A 127 -13.01 4.47 -24.67
CA ASP A 127 -11.76 4.83 -23.98
C ASP A 127 -10.59 4.87 -24.99
N PRO A 128 -9.89 6.01 -25.13
CA PRO A 128 -8.81 6.14 -26.11
C PRO A 128 -7.62 5.22 -25.82
N ARG A 129 -7.50 4.69 -24.60
CA ARG A 129 -6.42 3.79 -24.17
C ARG A 129 -6.73 2.32 -24.52
N TRP A 130 -8.02 1.97 -24.66
CA TRP A 130 -8.47 0.61 -24.94
C TRP A 130 -7.78 -0.03 -26.16
N PRO A 131 -7.63 0.62 -27.32
CA PRO A 131 -7.04 -0.03 -28.48
C PRO A 131 -5.59 -0.48 -28.30
N ALA A 132 -4.81 0.22 -27.48
CA ALA A 132 -3.43 -0.17 -27.16
C ALA A 132 -3.42 -1.34 -26.16
N PHE A 133 -4.25 -1.25 -25.12
CA PHE A 133 -4.42 -2.29 -24.10
C PHE A 133 -4.90 -3.61 -24.70
N ALA A 134 -5.97 -3.57 -25.50
CA ALA A 134 -6.53 -4.74 -26.17
C ALA A 134 -5.50 -5.44 -27.07
N ARG A 135 -4.70 -4.68 -27.83
CA ARG A 135 -3.65 -5.24 -28.69
C ARG A 135 -2.55 -5.91 -27.88
N ARG A 136 -2.18 -5.37 -26.71
CA ARG A 136 -1.15 -5.94 -25.84
C ARG A 136 -1.55 -7.33 -25.32
N TYR A 137 -2.81 -7.50 -24.96
CA TYR A 137 -3.31 -8.73 -24.33
C TYR A 137 -4.12 -9.65 -25.27
N GLY A 138 -4.33 -9.23 -26.52
CA GLY A 138 -5.03 -10.01 -27.54
C GLY A 138 -6.55 -9.98 -27.42
N PHE A 139 -7.14 -8.92 -26.88
CA PHE A 139 -8.59 -8.77 -26.72
C PHE A 139 -9.29 -8.23 -27.99
N ASP A 140 -10.60 -8.47 -28.10
CA ASP A 140 -11.43 -7.92 -29.18
C ASP A 140 -11.57 -6.40 -29.03
N LEU A 141 -11.04 -5.64 -29.99
CA LEU A 141 -11.11 -4.18 -30.03
C LEU A 141 -12.54 -3.62 -29.92
N ARG A 142 -13.57 -4.39 -30.30
CA ARG A 142 -14.98 -3.96 -30.25
C ARG A 142 -15.66 -4.24 -28.92
N ARG A 143 -15.01 -4.99 -28.02
CA ARG A 143 -15.56 -5.41 -26.73
C ARG A 143 -14.60 -5.02 -25.61
N PRO A 144 -14.64 -3.77 -25.15
CA PRO A 144 -13.91 -3.35 -23.96
C PRO A 144 -14.22 -4.27 -22.79
N VAL A 145 -13.18 -4.67 -22.07
CA VAL A 145 -13.27 -5.52 -20.89
C VAL A 145 -12.38 -5.00 -19.78
N GLN A 146 -12.79 -5.28 -18.55
CA GLN A 146 -12.07 -4.93 -17.32
C GLN A 146 -12.24 -6.05 -16.30
N TRP A 147 -11.28 -6.15 -15.37
CA TRP A 147 -11.31 -7.09 -14.25
C TRP A 147 -11.00 -6.36 -12.96
N GLU A 148 -11.89 -6.49 -11.99
CA GLU A 148 -11.76 -5.84 -10.69
C GLU A 148 -11.01 -6.73 -9.70
N VAL A 149 -10.17 -6.14 -8.84
CA VAL A 149 -9.51 -6.85 -7.74
C VAL A 149 -10.52 -7.59 -6.88
N GLU A 150 -11.70 -6.99 -6.68
CA GLU A 150 -12.81 -7.53 -5.91
C GLU A 150 -13.40 -8.85 -6.47
N ALA A 151 -13.04 -9.25 -7.69
CA ALA A 151 -13.40 -10.57 -8.23
C ALA A 151 -12.64 -11.73 -7.57
N LEU A 152 -11.52 -11.44 -6.88
CA LEU A 152 -10.82 -12.44 -6.06
C LEU A 152 -11.52 -12.64 -4.71
N GLU A 153 -11.52 -13.89 -4.25
CA GLU A 153 -11.91 -14.20 -2.87
C GLU A 153 -11.01 -13.45 -1.86
N PRO A 154 -11.56 -12.81 -0.80
CA PRO A 154 -10.77 -11.97 0.11
C PRO A 154 -9.58 -12.70 0.78
N ALA A 155 -9.74 -13.98 1.08
CA ALA A 155 -8.66 -14.80 1.63
C ALA A 155 -7.52 -15.00 0.62
N GLU A 156 -7.85 -15.13 -0.66
CA GLU A 156 -6.88 -15.31 -1.73
C GLU A 156 -6.18 -14.00 -2.08
N LEU A 157 -6.93 -12.90 -2.15
CA LEU A 157 -6.37 -11.55 -2.26
C LEU A 157 -5.33 -11.30 -1.14
N ARG A 158 -5.70 -11.60 0.10
CA ARG A 158 -4.79 -11.49 1.25
C ARG A 158 -3.54 -12.37 1.07
N ARG A 159 -3.71 -13.63 0.65
CA ARG A 159 -2.60 -14.57 0.46
C ARG A 159 -1.61 -14.04 -0.58
N LEU A 160 -2.11 -13.54 -1.71
CA LEU A 160 -1.30 -13.00 -2.80
C LEU A 160 -0.54 -11.73 -2.39
N VAL A 161 -1.21 -10.79 -1.72
CA VAL A 161 -0.56 -9.57 -1.19
C VAL A 161 0.55 -9.94 -0.21
N LEU A 162 0.27 -10.81 0.77
CA LEU A 162 1.25 -11.19 1.77
C LEU A 162 2.43 -11.96 1.16
N ALA A 163 2.18 -12.81 0.17
CA ALA A 163 3.25 -13.53 -0.54
C ALA A 163 4.18 -12.57 -1.30
N ALA A 164 3.63 -11.53 -1.94
CA ALA A 164 4.45 -10.54 -2.63
C ALA A 164 5.28 -9.69 -1.65
N VAL A 165 4.68 -9.30 -0.53
CA VAL A 165 5.36 -8.54 0.53
C VAL A 165 6.46 -9.35 1.20
N ASP A 166 6.26 -10.65 1.42
CA ASP A 166 7.23 -11.53 2.11
C ASP A 166 8.58 -11.58 1.41
N LEU A 167 8.63 -11.28 0.11
CA LEU A 167 9.87 -11.19 -0.68
C LEU A 167 10.78 -10.04 -0.24
N TYR A 168 10.23 -9.01 0.40
CA TYR A 168 10.93 -7.80 0.80
C TYR A 168 11.05 -7.66 2.33
N VAL A 169 10.50 -8.59 3.09
CA VAL A 169 10.46 -8.53 4.56
C VAL A 169 11.35 -9.60 5.16
N ASP A 170 12.42 -9.17 5.81
CA ASP A 170 13.20 -10.02 6.70
C ASP A 170 12.41 -10.29 7.99
N ARG A 171 11.96 -11.53 8.14
CA ARG A 171 11.14 -11.98 9.26
C ARG A 171 11.88 -11.95 10.60
N ASP A 172 13.19 -12.15 10.62
CA ASP A 172 13.98 -12.11 11.84
C ASP A 172 14.15 -10.68 12.34
N ILE A 173 14.34 -9.73 11.41
CA ILE A 173 14.36 -8.30 11.72
C ILE A 173 12.99 -7.87 12.26
N LEU A 174 11.91 -8.24 11.56
CA LEU A 174 10.55 -7.90 11.97
C LEU A 174 10.23 -8.46 13.35
N ALA A 175 10.53 -9.75 13.61
CA ALA A 175 10.27 -10.39 14.90
C ALA A 175 11.01 -9.68 16.05
N ARG A 176 12.27 -9.28 15.84
CA ARG A 176 13.04 -8.52 16.84
C ARG A 176 12.42 -7.14 17.12
N GLN A 177 11.87 -6.48 16.12
CA GLN A 177 11.25 -5.16 16.29
C GLN A 177 9.92 -5.25 17.03
N VAL A 178 9.06 -6.20 16.65
CA VAL A 178 7.80 -6.46 17.34
C VAL A 178 8.06 -6.74 18.83
N ALA A 179 9.05 -7.58 19.15
CA ALA A 179 9.41 -7.85 20.55
C ALA A 179 9.86 -6.58 21.30
N ARG A 180 10.67 -5.72 20.67
CA ARG A 180 11.11 -4.43 21.26
C ARG A 180 9.96 -3.46 21.47
N GLU A 181 9.06 -3.32 20.50
CA GLU A 181 7.87 -2.46 20.61
C GLU A 181 6.96 -2.94 21.76
N GLU A 182 6.77 -4.25 21.90
CA GLU A 182 6.01 -4.81 23.01
C GLU A 182 6.67 -4.54 24.37
N ASP A 183 7.99 -4.68 24.48
CA ASP A 183 8.74 -4.35 25.71
C ASP A 183 8.59 -2.87 26.07
N GLN A 184 8.72 -1.97 25.09
CA GLN A 184 8.51 -0.53 25.28
C GLN A 184 7.08 -0.21 25.72
N ARG A 185 6.08 -0.85 25.10
CA ARG A 185 4.67 -0.69 25.45
C ARG A 185 4.39 -1.20 26.87
N ARG A 186 4.98 -2.33 27.28
CA ARG A 186 4.91 -2.85 28.65
C ARG A 186 5.53 -1.88 29.65
N ALA A 187 6.71 -1.35 29.36
CA ALA A 187 7.39 -0.39 30.22
C ALA A 187 6.59 0.91 30.39
N LEU A 188 6.03 1.46 29.30
CA LEU A 188 5.18 2.65 29.35
C LEU A 188 3.90 2.40 30.15
N ALA A 189 3.25 1.26 29.95
CA ALA A 189 2.06 0.88 30.70
C ALA A 189 2.36 0.77 32.21
N ALA A 190 3.49 0.16 32.58
CA ALA A 190 3.92 0.06 33.97
C ALA A 190 4.24 1.43 34.58
N PHE A 191 4.91 2.32 33.84
CA PHE A 191 5.20 3.69 34.27
C PHE A 191 3.92 4.49 34.55
N LEU A 192 2.94 4.45 33.63
CA LEU A 192 1.66 5.13 33.79
C LEU A 192 0.84 4.57 34.97
N ALA A 193 0.86 3.24 35.17
CA ALA A 193 0.21 2.61 36.32
C ALA A 193 0.83 3.06 37.65
N GLY A 194 2.16 3.18 37.72
CA GLY A 194 2.87 3.69 38.89
C GLY A 194 2.55 5.16 39.19
N TRP A 195 2.47 6.01 38.16
CA TRP A 195 2.12 7.43 38.31
C TRP A 195 0.72 7.66 38.88
N GLY A 196 -0.27 6.85 38.47
CA GLY A 196 -1.63 6.93 39.01
C GLY A 196 -1.73 6.64 40.51
N THR A 197 -0.79 5.88 41.07
CA THR A 197 -0.77 5.55 42.51
C THR A 197 -0.08 6.61 43.38
N ALA A 198 0.81 7.43 42.81
CA ALA A 198 1.58 8.42 43.56
C ALA A 198 0.91 9.81 43.64
N GLY A 199 -0.08 10.11 42.79
CA GLY A 199 -0.74 11.42 42.70
C GLY A 199 -1.90 11.69 43.67
N GLY A 200 -2.22 10.77 44.57
CA GLY A 200 -3.39 10.86 45.48
C GLY A 200 -3.13 11.49 46.86
N GLY A 201 -1.91 11.91 47.16
CA GLY A 201 -1.56 12.50 48.47
C GLY A 201 -1.58 14.02 48.44
N THR A 202 -2.71 14.65 48.72
CA THR A 202 -2.77 16.08 49.05
C THR A 202 -2.17 16.28 50.46
N PRO A 203 -1.13 17.11 50.65
CA PRO A 203 -0.68 17.48 51.98
C PRO A 203 -1.65 18.50 52.59
N ALA A 204 -1.94 18.32 53.88
CA ALA A 204 -2.85 19.13 54.70
C ALA A 204 -2.33 20.55 54.98
#